data_AF-A0A3P1RZ86-F1
#
_entry.id   AF-A0A3P1RZ86-F1
#
_cell.length_a   1.000
_cell.length_b   1.000
_cell.length_c   1.000
_cell.angle_alpha   90.00
_cell.angle_beta   90.00
_cell.angle_gamma   90.00
#
_symmetry.space_group_name_H-M   'P 1'
#
loop_
_entity.id
_entity.type
_entity.pdbx_description
1 polymer ?
#
loop_
_entity_poly.entity_id
_entity_poly.type
_entity_poly.pdbx_seq_one_letter_code
_entity_poly.pdbx_strand_id
1 'polypeptide(L)'
;MAGEKNNATSSWSGYNHQGQVGIFLALKELSELIQNDEDFRGYSVQFEKEDGEDIDIVKGIEVISRHQVKANKNKKNLNDYKDVLTGFKEDGVEENSRYLHTICDVIGFELSEEEFKELPYKPKFISNDKNVKLYEYPDGCKYCDLSNVSESKIDSFCKEEIKSLLIAHSPSLKDDDEHIKETLFELKNLLCTKIREAHEDGGSANPVILFPEIYNIVTSTEKRERQSIRRAKGLFSLYWNENFDNDVDNTIINEILNLADDDFKNLLIDMHPDNSISKLQDLNNLDNLIDRDSIKYIL
;
A
#
# COMPACT_ATOMS: atom_id res chain seq x y z
N MET A 1 -35.56 10.64 -18.78
CA MET A 1 -34.88 9.63 -17.93
C MET A 1 -33.86 8.92 -18.80
N ALA A 2 -32.62 9.40 -18.81
CA ALA A 2 -31.56 8.87 -19.64
C ALA A 2 -30.55 8.16 -18.73
N GLY A 3 -30.40 6.85 -18.91
CA GLY A 3 -29.09 6.19 -18.88
C GLY A 3 -28.46 5.81 -17.54
N GLU A 4 -29.10 4.98 -16.70
CA GLU A 4 -28.37 4.18 -15.68
C GLU A 4 -27.65 2.95 -16.28
N LYS A 5 -27.80 2.69 -17.58
CA LYS A 5 -27.36 1.42 -18.17
C LYS A 5 -25.89 1.30 -18.58
N ASN A 6 -25.09 2.37 -18.56
CA ASN A 6 -23.67 2.30 -18.99
C ASN A 6 -22.80 3.34 -18.27
N ASN A 7 -22.78 3.34 -16.92
CA ASN A 7 -21.85 4.20 -16.20
C ASN A 7 -20.56 3.40 -15.90
N ALA A 8 -19.49 3.63 -16.68
CA ALA A 8 -18.18 2.98 -16.48
C ALA A 8 -17.59 3.23 -15.08
N THR A 9 -18.11 4.21 -14.34
CA THR A 9 -17.75 4.55 -12.96
C THR A 9 -17.94 3.40 -11.99
N SER A 10 -18.98 2.56 -12.14
CA SER A 10 -19.20 1.42 -11.24
C SER A 10 -18.17 0.32 -11.47
N SER A 11 -17.89 0.00 -12.73
CA SER A 11 -16.83 -0.94 -13.13
C SER A 11 -15.46 -0.46 -12.67
N TRP A 12 -15.14 0.82 -12.89
CA TRP A 12 -13.85 1.42 -12.49
C TRP A 12 -13.67 1.45 -10.96
N SER A 13 -14.75 1.69 -10.20
CA SER A 13 -14.71 1.60 -8.73
C SER A 13 -14.47 0.18 -8.23
N GLY A 14 -14.93 -0.84 -8.97
CA GLY A 14 -14.69 -2.25 -8.66
C GLY A 14 -13.23 -2.66 -8.88
N TYR A 15 -12.66 -2.31 -10.03
CA TYR A 15 -11.24 -2.56 -10.34
C TYR A 15 -10.30 -1.85 -9.35
N ASN A 16 -10.60 -0.60 -9.01
CA ASN A 16 -9.83 0.13 -8.01
C ASN A 16 -9.90 -0.56 -6.64
N HIS A 17 -11.09 -1.02 -6.22
CA HIS A 17 -11.25 -1.75 -4.97
C HIS A 17 -10.50 -3.08 -4.97
N GLN A 18 -10.56 -3.85 -6.06
CA GLN A 18 -9.78 -5.09 -6.22
C GLN A 18 -8.28 -4.82 -6.11
N GLY A 19 -7.77 -3.78 -6.78
CA GLY A 19 -6.37 -3.39 -6.67
C GLY A 19 -5.97 -3.03 -5.23
N GLN A 20 -6.81 -2.27 -4.52
CA GLN A 20 -6.60 -1.94 -3.11
C GLN A 20 -6.57 -3.19 -2.23
N VAL A 21 -7.52 -4.12 -2.42
CA VAL A 21 -7.55 -5.40 -1.69
C VAL A 21 -6.25 -6.17 -1.91
N GLY A 22 -5.76 -6.28 -3.15
CA GLY A 22 -4.53 -7.03 -3.43
C GLY A 22 -3.28 -6.41 -2.81
N ILE A 23 -3.16 -5.08 -2.81
CA ILE A 23 -2.07 -4.38 -2.10
C ILE A 23 -2.15 -4.67 -0.60
N PHE A 24 -3.33 -4.57 -0.01
CA PHE A 24 -3.53 -4.88 1.42
C PHE A 24 -3.13 -6.32 1.75
N LEU A 25 -3.60 -7.30 0.97
CA LEU A 25 -3.27 -8.72 1.18
C LEU A 25 -1.76 -8.96 1.10
N ALA A 26 -1.10 -8.37 0.10
CA ALA A 26 0.35 -8.50 -0.06
C ALA A 26 1.13 -7.87 1.10
N LEU A 27 0.72 -6.69 1.58
CA LEU A 27 1.33 -6.03 2.74
C LEU A 27 1.15 -6.86 4.02
N LYS A 28 -0.07 -7.38 4.24
CA LYS A 28 -0.40 -8.22 5.40
C LYS A 28 0.43 -9.51 5.41
N GLU A 29 0.44 -10.25 4.29
CA GLU A 29 1.23 -11.49 4.19
C GLU A 29 2.73 -11.21 4.37
N LEU A 30 3.25 -10.14 3.74
CA LEU A 30 4.65 -9.74 3.92
C LEU A 30 4.97 -9.41 5.38
N SER A 31 4.06 -8.71 6.08
CA SER A 31 4.16 -8.38 7.50
C SER A 31 4.20 -9.64 8.35
N GLU A 32 3.32 -10.61 8.11
CA GLU A 32 3.29 -11.90 8.80
C GLU A 32 4.57 -12.72 8.57
N LEU A 33 5.04 -12.82 7.32
CA LEU A 33 6.28 -13.52 6.99
C LEU A 33 7.48 -12.91 7.72
N ILE A 34 7.60 -11.58 7.72
CA ILE A 34 8.68 -10.87 8.41
C ILE A 34 8.62 -11.09 9.93
N GLN A 35 7.43 -11.01 10.53
CA GLN A 35 7.25 -11.21 11.97
C GLN A 35 7.63 -12.64 12.39
N ASN A 36 7.45 -13.61 11.50
CA ASN A 36 7.77 -15.01 11.71
C ASN A 36 9.21 -15.39 11.27
N ASP A 37 10.03 -14.43 10.84
CA ASP A 37 11.39 -14.65 10.31
C ASP A 37 11.41 -15.60 9.08
N GLU A 38 10.40 -15.48 8.22
CA GLU A 38 10.24 -16.28 7.01
C GLU A 38 10.70 -15.54 5.74
N ASP A 39 11.24 -16.29 4.78
CA ASP A 39 11.72 -15.73 3.51
C ASP A 39 10.56 -15.38 2.56
N PHE A 40 10.44 -14.08 2.25
CA PHE A 40 9.44 -13.54 1.33
C PHE A 40 9.91 -13.42 -0.12
N ARG A 41 11.18 -13.71 -0.45
CA ARG A 41 11.73 -13.45 -1.81
C ARG A 41 11.03 -14.22 -2.93
N GLY A 42 10.46 -15.38 -2.60
CA GLY A 42 9.68 -16.20 -3.53
C GLY A 42 8.21 -15.80 -3.65
N TYR A 43 7.74 -14.81 -2.88
CA TYR A 43 6.33 -14.43 -2.81
C TYR A 43 5.98 -13.33 -3.81
N SER A 44 4.73 -13.38 -4.28
CA SER A 44 4.14 -12.39 -5.18
C SER A 44 2.63 -12.30 -4.97
N VAL A 45 2.06 -11.15 -5.34
CA VAL A 45 0.63 -10.99 -5.57
C VAL A 45 0.36 -10.93 -7.06
N GLN A 46 -0.59 -11.73 -7.53
CA GLN A 46 -0.99 -11.82 -8.93
C GLN A 46 -2.45 -11.38 -9.07
N PHE A 47 -2.74 -10.62 -10.12
CA PHE A 47 -4.08 -10.07 -10.37
C PHE A 47 -4.66 -10.64 -11.66
N GLU A 48 -6.00 -10.70 -11.75
CA GLU A 48 -6.75 -10.94 -12.99
C GLU A 48 -6.32 -12.18 -13.78
N LYS A 49 -6.15 -13.32 -13.11
CA LYS A 49 -5.71 -14.54 -13.80
C LYS A 49 -6.74 -15.03 -14.81
N GLU A 50 -6.24 -15.67 -15.87
CA GLU A 50 -7.06 -16.24 -16.95
C GLU A 50 -8.11 -17.26 -16.46
N ASP A 51 -7.93 -17.85 -15.28
CA ASP A 51 -8.85 -18.80 -14.67
C ASP A 51 -10.10 -18.14 -14.04
N GLY A 52 -10.16 -16.82 -14.03
CA GLY A 52 -11.29 -16.00 -13.57
C GLY A 52 -11.22 -15.57 -12.11
N GLU A 53 -10.08 -15.78 -11.46
CA GLU A 53 -9.82 -15.38 -10.08
C GLU A 53 -9.20 -13.98 -10.02
N ASP A 54 -9.63 -13.20 -9.02
CA ASP A 54 -9.37 -11.76 -9.01
C ASP A 54 -7.95 -11.47 -8.46
N ILE A 55 -7.52 -12.18 -7.41
CA ILE A 55 -6.21 -12.03 -6.76
C ILE A 55 -5.73 -13.39 -6.20
N ASP A 56 -4.46 -13.75 -6.47
CA ASP A 56 -3.75 -14.85 -5.82
C ASP A 56 -2.52 -14.32 -5.06
N ILE A 57 -2.27 -14.83 -3.84
CA ILE A 57 -0.96 -14.76 -3.18
C ILE A 57 -0.21 -16.04 -3.50
N VAL A 58 1.00 -15.93 -4.02
CA VAL A 58 1.75 -17.07 -4.60
C VAL A 58 3.17 -17.11 -4.09
N LYS A 59 3.66 -18.30 -3.74
CA LYS A 59 5.07 -18.60 -3.44
C LYS A 59 5.65 -19.47 -4.56
N GLY A 60 6.43 -18.87 -5.45
CA GLY A 60 6.93 -19.55 -6.66
C GLY A 60 5.77 -19.97 -7.57
N ILE A 61 5.40 -21.27 -7.54
CA ILE A 61 4.28 -21.82 -8.31
C ILE A 61 3.07 -22.22 -7.43
N GLU A 62 3.23 -22.16 -6.11
CA GLU A 62 2.22 -22.58 -5.14
C GLU A 62 1.29 -21.41 -4.79
N VAL A 63 -0.02 -21.63 -4.85
CA VAL A 63 -1.02 -20.63 -4.47
C VAL A 63 -1.27 -20.75 -2.97
N ILE A 64 -0.81 -19.74 -2.22
CA ILE A 64 -0.95 -19.67 -0.77
C ILE A 64 -2.39 -19.32 -0.39
N SER A 65 -2.96 -18.34 -1.09
CA SER A 65 -4.36 -17.96 -0.92
C SER A 65 -4.94 -17.39 -2.20
N ARG A 66 -6.26 -17.61 -2.38
CA ARG A 66 -7.02 -17.21 -3.56
C ARG A 66 -8.23 -16.39 -3.17
N HIS A 67 -8.46 -15.31 -3.89
CA HIS A 67 -9.42 -14.28 -3.51
C HIS A 67 -10.26 -13.85 -4.71
N GLN A 68 -11.58 -13.91 -4.56
CA GLN A 68 -12.53 -13.19 -5.41
C GLN A 68 -13.00 -11.91 -4.75
N VAL A 69 -13.12 -10.85 -5.53
CA VAL A 69 -13.59 -9.52 -5.09
C VAL A 69 -14.88 -9.17 -5.83
N LYS A 70 -15.97 -8.96 -5.08
CA LYS A 70 -17.29 -8.64 -5.65
C LYS A 70 -17.83 -7.33 -5.06
N ALA A 71 -17.72 -6.27 -5.86
CA ALA A 71 -18.11 -4.91 -5.49
C ALA A 71 -19.55 -4.55 -5.91
N ASN A 72 -20.56 -5.32 -5.50
CA ASN A 72 -21.96 -5.05 -5.85
C ASN A 72 -22.81 -4.65 -4.64
N LYS A 73 -23.24 -3.37 -4.59
CA LYS A 73 -24.01 -2.79 -3.47
C LYS A 73 -25.39 -3.42 -3.26
N ASN A 74 -25.92 -4.11 -4.28
CA ASN A 74 -27.27 -4.67 -4.26
C ASN A 74 -27.29 -6.17 -3.93
N LYS A 75 -26.13 -6.84 -3.86
CA LYS A 75 -26.02 -8.28 -3.58
C LYS A 75 -25.85 -8.50 -2.08
N LYS A 76 -26.93 -8.89 -1.40
CA LYS A 76 -26.98 -9.03 0.07
C LYS A 76 -27.31 -10.43 0.56
N ASN A 77 -27.65 -11.35 -0.34
CA ASN A 77 -28.05 -12.71 0.02
C ASN A 77 -27.06 -13.73 -0.54
N LEU A 78 -26.99 -14.89 0.10
CA LEU A 78 -26.14 -16.00 -0.33
C LEU A 78 -26.26 -16.34 -1.83
N ASN A 79 -27.49 -16.43 -2.35
CA ASN A 79 -27.74 -16.76 -3.76
C ASN A 79 -27.22 -15.71 -4.76
N ASP A 80 -26.98 -14.47 -4.32
CA ASP A 80 -26.41 -13.44 -5.19
C ASP A 80 -24.94 -13.75 -5.55
N TYR A 81 -24.30 -14.62 -4.78
CA TYR A 81 -22.91 -15.06 -4.93
C TYR A 81 -22.80 -16.52 -5.42
N LYS A 82 -23.89 -17.09 -5.96
CA LYS A 82 -23.91 -18.47 -6.48
C LYS A 82 -22.75 -18.76 -7.43
N ASP A 83 -22.43 -17.83 -8.32
CA ASP A 83 -21.36 -18.02 -9.32
C ASP A 83 -19.98 -18.17 -8.65
N VAL A 84 -19.76 -17.48 -7.53
CA VAL A 84 -18.56 -17.66 -6.70
C VAL A 84 -18.61 -19.03 -6.03
N LEU A 85 -19.66 -19.32 -5.29
CA LEU A 85 -19.79 -20.54 -4.47
C LEU A 85 -19.72 -21.84 -5.28
N THR A 86 -20.13 -21.79 -6.55
CA THR A 86 -20.13 -22.95 -7.45
C THR A 86 -19.00 -22.93 -8.46
N GLY A 87 -18.45 -21.76 -8.79
CA GLY A 87 -17.47 -21.56 -9.85
C GLY A 87 -16.04 -21.29 -9.38
N PHE A 88 -15.81 -21.13 -8.07
CA PHE A 88 -14.49 -20.88 -7.50
C PHE A 88 -13.48 -21.97 -7.91
N LYS A 89 -12.30 -21.54 -8.35
CA LYS A 89 -11.20 -22.42 -8.77
C LYS A 89 -10.43 -22.90 -7.55
N GLU A 90 -10.58 -24.18 -7.24
CA GLU A 90 -9.93 -24.80 -6.09
C GLU A 90 -8.58 -25.45 -6.39
N ASP A 91 -8.22 -25.56 -7.68
CA ASP A 91 -6.99 -26.20 -8.11
C ASP A 91 -5.77 -25.45 -7.55
N GLY A 92 -4.93 -26.18 -6.82
CA GLY A 92 -3.67 -25.67 -6.28
C GLY A 92 -3.78 -24.79 -5.03
N VAL A 93 -4.96 -24.67 -4.41
CA VAL A 93 -5.16 -23.87 -3.17
C VAL A 93 -5.88 -24.67 -2.08
N GLU A 94 -5.38 -24.55 -0.85
CA GLU A 94 -5.97 -25.22 0.31
C GLU A 94 -7.41 -24.76 0.58
N GLU A 95 -8.25 -25.65 1.12
CA GLU A 95 -9.65 -25.35 1.48
C GLU A 95 -9.76 -24.17 2.46
N ASN A 96 -8.74 -23.96 3.29
CA ASN A 96 -8.77 -22.90 4.29
C ASN A 96 -8.41 -21.52 3.76
N SER A 97 -7.89 -21.42 2.53
CA SER A 97 -7.30 -20.22 1.93
C SER A 97 -8.08 -19.72 0.72
N ARG A 98 -9.41 -19.90 0.73
CA ARG A 98 -10.33 -19.53 -0.35
C ARG A 98 -11.27 -18.43 0.13
N TYR A 99 -11.13 -17.24 -0.44
CA TYR A 99 -11.76 -16.05 0.10
C TYR A 99 -12.65 -15.33 -0.90
N LEU A 100 -13.77 -14.81 -0.39
CA LEU A 100 -14.63 -13.86 -1.05
C LEU A 100 -14.61 -12.54 -0.29
N HIS A 101 -14.27 -11.47 -0.99
CA HIS A 101 -14.35 -10.10 -0.53
C HIS A 101 -15.63 -9.48 -1.06
N THR A 102 -16.46 -8.96 -0.16
CA THR A 102 -17.69 -8.23 -0.50
C THR A 102 -17.64 -6.81 0.05
N ILE A 103 -18.46 -5.93 -0.53
CA ILE A 103 -18.57 -4.53 -0.11
C ILE A 103 -19.77 -4.25 0.80
N CYS A 104 -20.46 -5.31 1.21
CA CYS A 104 -21.57 -5.29 2.14
C CYS A 104 -21.75 -6.68 2.75
N ASP A 105 -22.40 -6.70 3.92
CA ASP A 105 -22.75 -7.93 4.61
C ASP A 105 -23.59 -8.88 3.74
N VAL A 106 -23.34 -10.19 3.87
CA VAL A 106 -24.01 -11.25 3.12
C VAL A 106 -24.83 -12.11 4.06
N ILE A 107 -26.14 -11.89 4.05
CA ILE A 107 -27.08 -12.56 4.93
C ILE A 107 -27.05 -14.07 4.67
N GLY A 108 -26.77 -14.81 5.73
CA GLY A 108 -26.82 -16.27 5.76
C GLY A 108 -25.60 -16.97 5.18
N PHE A 109 -24.47 -16.27 4.98
CA PHE A 109 -23.26 -16.89 4.42
C PHE A 109 -22.67 -18.01 5.29
N GLU A 110 -22.72 -17.85 6.60
CA GLU A 110 -22.14 -18.80 7.56
C GLU A 110 -23.18 -19.68 8.25
N LEU A 111 -24.44 -19.61 7.80
CA LEU A 111 -25.51 -20.42 8.38
C LEU A 111 -25.50 -21.83 7.78
N SER A 112 -25.81 -22.82 8.62
CA SER A 112 -26.16 -24.16 8.14
C SER A 112 -27.42 -24.11 7.26
N GLU A 113 -27.65 -25.14 6.45
CA GLU A 113 -28.85 -25.21 5.62
C GLU A 113 -30.13 -25.17 6.47
N GLU A 114 -30.11 -25.79 7.65
CA GLU A 114 -31.20 -25.77 8.63
C GLU A 114 -31.48 -24.35 9.14
N GLU A 115 -30.45 -23.64 9.60
CA GLU A 115 -30.59 -22.26 10.10
C GLU A 115 -30.99 -21.29 8.99
N PHE A 116 -30.48 -21.50 7.78
CA PHE A 116 -30.78 -20.65 6.63
C PHE A 116 -32.26 -20.71 6.23
N LYS A 117 -32.89 -21.89 6.35
CA LYS A 117 -34.32 -22.09 6.06
C LYS A 117 -35.25 -21.31 7.00
N GLU A 118 -34.77 -20.96 8.19
CA GLU A 118 -35.51 -20.19 9.20
C GLU A 118 -35.48 -18.67 8.95
N LEU A 119 -34.73 -18.18 7.95
CA LEU A 119 -34.64 -16.75 7.65
C LEU A 119 -36.00 -16.16 7.21
N PRO A 120 -36.37 -14.95 7.69
CA PRO A 120 -37.73 -14.37 7.57
C PRO A 120 -38.20 -14.04 6.14
N TYR A 121 -37.35 -14.24 5.14
CA TYR A 121 -37.67 -13.99 3.72
C TYR A 121 -37.44 -15.21 2.82
N LYS A 122 -37.13 -16.38 3.42
CA LYS A 122 -36.83 -17.64 2.73
C LYS A 122 -35.98 -17.44 1.46
N PRO A 123 -34.81 -16.78 1.56
CA PRO A 123 -33.89 -16.67 0.43
C PRO A 123 -33.51 -18.08 -0.08
N LYS A 124 -33.00 -18.16 -1.30
CA LYS A 124 -32.57 -19.45 -1.87
C LYS A 124 -31.23 -19.85 -1.26
N PHE A 125 -31.18 -21.04 -0.67
CA PHE A 125 -29.93 -21.63 -0.20
C PHE A 125 -29.07 -22.10 -1.37
N ILE A 126 -27.76 -21.88 -1.28
CA ILE A 126 -26.75 -22.37 -2.22
C ILE A 126 -25.69 -23.11 -1.40
N SER A 127 -25.37 -24.34 -1.77
CA SER A 127 -24.29 -25.08 -1.12
C SER A 127 -22.93 -24.42 -1.39
N ASN A 128 -22.06 -24.44 -0.39
CA ASN A 128 -20.68 -23.97 -0.48
C ASN A 128 -19.72 -25.16 -0.57
N ASP A 129 -19.86 -25.95 -1.63
CA ASP A 129 -19.05 -27.16 -1.85
C ASP A 129 -17.56 -26.83 -2.05
N LYS A 130 -17.24 -25.55 -2.30
CA LYS A 130 -15.88 -25.04 -2.54
C LYS A 130 -15.19 -24.51 -1.29
N ASN A 131 -15.84 -24.54 -0.12
CA ASN A 131 -15.30 -24.03 1.15
C ASN A 131 -14.85 -22.57 1.08
N VAL A 132 -15.53 -21.73 0.28
CA VAL A 132 -15.22 -20.30 0.17
C VAL A 132 -15.65 -19.58 1.45
N LYS A 133 -14.80 -18.70 1.98
CA LYS A 133 -15.06 -17.95 3.22
C LYS A 133 -15.21 -16.47 2.91
N LEU A 134 -16.03 -15.74 3.66
CA LEU A 134 -15.93 -14.29 3.65
C LEU A 134 -14.61 -13.88 4.31
N TYR A 135 -13.90 -12.95 3.68
CA TYR A 135 -12.67 -12.42 4.26
C TYR A 135 -12.99 -11.51 5.45
N GLU A 136 -12.38 -11.79 6.61
CA GLU A 136 -12.48 -10.95 7.80
C GLU A 136 -11.35 -9.91 7.82
N TYR A 137 -11.73 -8.64 7.80
CA TYR A 137 -10.81 -7.50 7.80
C TYR A 137 -10.34 -7.16 9.22
N PRO A 138 -9.29 -6.33 9.39
CA PRO A 138 -8.75 -5.99 10.71
C PRO A 138 -9.74 -5.34 11.69
N ASP A 139 -10.83 -4.76 11.19
CA ASP A 139 -11.92 -4.21 12.01
C ASP A 139 -12.94 -5.26 12.49
N GLY A 140 -12.71 -6.55 12.19
CA GLY A 140 -13.60 -7.67 12.49
C GLY A 140 -14.80 -7.78 11.55
N CYS A 141 -14.93 -6.89 10.55
CA CYS A 141 -16.00 -6.96 9.57
C CYS A 141 -15.67 -7.98 8.48
N LYS A 142 -16.68 -8.74 8.02
CA LYS A 142 -16.56 -9.71 6.91
C LYS A 142 -16.86 -9.12 5.54
N TYR A 143 -16.79 -7.79 5.45
CA TYR A 143 -17.01 -6.99 4.25
C TYR A 143 -16.25 -5.68 4.38
N CYS A 144 -15.92 -5.06 3.25
CA CYS A 144 -15.30 -3.73 3.23
C CYS A 144 -16.00 -2.81 2.23
N ASP A 145 -16.73 -1.84 2.76
CA ASP A 145 -17.50 -0.87 1.97
C ASP A 145 -16.63 -0.11 0.96
N LEU A 146 -17.23 0.23 -0.20
CA LEU A 146 -16.63 1.21 -1.10
C LEU A 146 -16.62 2.58 -0.42
N SER A 147 -15.47 3.25 -0.43
CA SER A 147 -15.35 4.62 0.05
C SER A 147 -15.89 5.61 -0.97
N ASN A 148 -16.69 6.57 -0.50
CA ASN A 148 -17.07 7.76 -1.26
C ASN A 148 -16.23 9.00 -0.88
N VAL A 149 -15.21 8.82 -0.03
CA VAL A 149 -14.28 9.88 0.41
C VAL A 149 -12.87 9.59 -0.11
N SER A 150 -11.96 10.56 -0.01
CA SER A 150 -10.61 10.48 -0.60
C SER A 150 -9.75 9.32 -0.06
N GLU A 151 -10.11 8.74 1.09
CA GLU A 151 -9.40 7.63 1.71
C GLU A 151 -10.37 6.48 2.00
N SER A 152 -10.00 5.25 1.64
CA SER A 152 -10.83 4.06 1.90
C SER A 152 -10.48 3.38 3.22
N LYS A 153 -11.38 2.54 3.75
CA LYS A 153 -11.06 1.67 4.89
C LYS A 153 -9.85 0.78 4.60
N ILE A 154 -9.74 0.27 3.36
CA ILE A 154 -8.58 -0.52 2.92
C ILE A 154 -7.31 0.32 2.95
N ASP A 155 -7.37 1.60 2.57
CA ASP A 155 -6.20 2.47 2.67
C ASP A 155 -5.73 2.58 4.12
N SER A 156 -6.64 2.72 5.08
CA SER A 156 -6.29 2.71 6.50
C SER A 156 -5.65 1.38 6.92
N PHE A 157 -6.18 0.23 6.49
CA PHE A 157 -5.55 -1.06 6.76
C PHE A 157 -4.16 -1.19 6.13
N CYS A 158 -3.98 -0.73 4.89
CA CYS A 158 -2.66 -0.72 4.24
C CYS A 158 -1.65 0.14 5.02
N LYS A 159 -2.07 1.29 5.53
CA LYS A 159 -1.20 2.18 6.32
C LYS A 159 -0.76 1.55 7.63
N GLU A 160 -1.65 0.82 8.31
CA GLU A 160 -1.29 0.07 9.52
C GLU A 160 -0.29 -1.06 9.20
N GLU A 161 -0.46 -1.78 8.08
CA GLU A 161 0.53 -2.79 7.68
C GLU A 161 1.89 -2.19 7.28
N ILE A 162 1.88 -1.07 6.55
CA ILE A 162 3.12 -0.30 6.26
C ILE A 162 3.80 0.10 7.56
N LYS A 163 3.05 0.60 8.54
CA LYS A 163 3.58 0.97 9.86
C LYS A 163 4.20 -0.24 10.58
N SER A 164 3.54 -1.40 10.55
CA SER A 164 4.06 -2.65 11.11
C SER A 164 5.39 -3.06 10.47
N LEU A 165 5.49 -2.97 9.14
CA LEU A 165 6.73 -3.26 8.40
C LEU A 165 7.86 -2.28 8.76
N LEU A 166 7.54 -0.99 8.90
CA LEU A 166 8.49 0.04 9.30
C LEU A 166 8.99 -0.14 10.73
N ILE A 167 8.15 -0.60 11.65
CA ILE A 167 8.57 -0.91 13.03
C ILE A 167 9.71 -1.94 13.04
N ALA A 168 9.68 -2.92 12.14
CA ALA A 168 10.70 -3.96 12.06
C ALA A 168 12.01 -3.48 11.40
N HIS A 169 11.94 -2.60 10.40
CA HIS A 169 13.10 -2.30 9.52
C HIS A 169 13.58 -0.85 9.53
N SER A 170 12.67 0.11 9.63
CA SER A 170 12.98 1.55 9.61
C SER A 170 12.21 2.28 10.72
N PRO A 171 12.53 2.02 12.01
CA PRO A 171 11.71 2.50 13.13
C PRO A 171 11.59 4.03 13.23
N SER A 172 12.50 4.77 12.59
CA SER A 172 12.46 6.23 12.51
C SER A 172 11.33 6.77 11.64
N LEU A 173 10.80 5.97 10.71
CA LEU A 173 9.75 6.36 9.77
C LEU A 173 8.34 5.88 10.18
N LYS A 174 8.23 5.04 11.22
CA LYS A 174 6.96 4.38 11.60
C LYS A 174 5.83 5.35 11.99
N ASP A 175 6.17 6.56 12.41
CA ASP A 175 5.22 7.60 12.83
C ASP A 175 5.24 8.81 11.87
N ASP A 176 5.89 8.68 10.71
CA ASP A 176 5.88 9.67 9.64
C ASP A 176 4.66 9.43 8.72
N ASP A 177 3.54 10.10 9.05
CA ASP A 177 2.29 10.03 8.30
C ASP A 177 2.44 10.40 6.82
N GLU A 178 3.36 11.32 6.50
CA GLU A 178 3.60 11.72 5.11
C GLU A 178 4.32 10.60 4.37
N HIS A 179 5.33 9.98 4.99
CA HIS A 179 6.02 8.82 4.46
C HIS A 179 5.03 7.68 4.19
N ILE A 180 4.23 7.31 5.18
CA ILE A 180 3.26 6.23 5.06
C ILE A 180 2.25 6.49 3.92
N LYS A 181 1.74 7.72 3.80
CA LYS A 181 0.81 8.09 2.71
C LYS A 181 1.46 8.02 1.34
N GLU A 182 2.68 8.52 1.21
CA GLU A 182 3.41 8.48 -0.04
C GLU A 182 3.82 7.06 -0.44
N THR A 183 4.27 6.24 0.50
CA THR A 183 4.59 4.83 0.30
C THR A 183 3.36 4.08 -0.24
N LEU A 184 2.18 4.29 0.35
CA LEU A 184 0.94 3.69 -0.17
C LEU A 184 0.62 4.19 -1.59
N PHE A 185 0.85 5.47 -1.88
CA PHE A 185 0.66 6.01 -3.22
C PHE A 185 1.63 5.40 -4.24
N GLU A 186 2.88 5.17 -3.85
CA GLU A 186 3.90 4.52 -4.69
C GLU A 186 3.54 3.04 -4.97
N LEU A 187 3.03 2.30 -3.99
CA LEU A 187 2.52 0.94 -4.20
C LEU A 187 1.32 0.92 -5.17
N LYS A 188 0.41 1.89 -5.08
CA LYS A 188 -0.70 2.04 -6.03
C LYS A 188 -0.20 2.37 -7.44
N ASN A 189 0.81 3.22 -7.57
CA ASN A 189 1.44 3.52 -8.85
C ASN A 189 2.18 2.31 -9.45
N LEU A 190 2.83 1.51 -8.61
CA LEU A 190 3.44 0.25 -9.03
C LEU A 190 2.38 -0.68 -9.62
N LEU A 191 1.25 -0.87 -8.93
CA LEU A 191 0.13 -1.66 -9.45
C LEU A 191 -0.39 -1.11 -10.78
N CYS A 192 -0.67 0.19 -10.88
CA CYS A 192 -1.09 0.82 -12.14
C CYS A 192 -0.10 0.56 -13.27
N THR A 193 1.20 0.56 -12.96
CA THR A 193 2.27 0.28 -13.93
C THR A 193 2.23 -1.17 -14.37
N LYS A 194 2.16 -2.13 -13.44
CA LYS A 194 2.06 -3.57 -13.77
C LYS A 194 0.82 -3.91 -14.57
N ILE A 195 -0.33 -3.28 -14.26
CA ILE A 195 -1.56 -3.44 -15.04
C ILE A 195 -1.37 -2.93 -16.47
N ARG A 196 -0.75 -1.76 -16.64
CA ARG A 196 -0.48 -1.20 -17.96
C ARG A 196 0.47 -2.09 -18.76
N GLU A 197 1.56 -2.56 -18.15
CA GLU A 197 2.53 -3.46 -18.78
C GLU A 197 1.86 -4.76 -19.23
N ALA A 198 1.06 -5.39 -18.36
CA ALA A 198 0.29 -6.58 -18.70
C ALA A 198 -0.66 -6.36 -19.89
N HIS A 199 -1.36 -5.22 -19.92
CA HIS A 199 -2.22 -4.87 -21.06
C HIS A 199 -1.45 -4.61 -22.36
N GLU A 200 -0.23 -4.05 -22.27
CA GLU A 200 0.65 -3.82 -23.42
C GLU A 200 1.22 -5.14 -23.98
N ASP A 201 1.51 -6.11 -23.13
CA ASP A 201 2.01 -7.44 -23.49
C ASP A 201 0.93 -8.36 -24.10
N GLY A 202 -0.35 -8.02 -23.95
CA GLY A 202 -1.50 -8.68 -24.57
C GLY A 202 -2.33 -9.53 -23.60
N GLY A 203 -3.43 -10.10 -24.09
CA GLY A 203 -4.52 -10.68 -23.27
C GLY A 203 -4.21 -11.95 -22.46
N SER A 204 -2.94 -12.35 -22.35
CA SER A 204 -2.48 -13.49 -21.53
C SER A 204 -1.50 -13.11 -20.42
N ALA A 205 -1.12 -11.83 -20.33
CA ALA A 205 -0.24 -11.36 -19.27
C ALA A 205 -1.07 -10.89 -18.07
N ASN A 206 -0.75 -11.40 -16.90
CA ASN A 206 -1.39 -11.03 -15.64
C ASN A 206 -0.48 -10.05 -14.89
N PRO A 207 -1.00 -9.00 -14.26
CA PRO A 207 -0.19 -8.12 -13.43
C PRO A 207 0.38 -8.88 -12.23
N VAL A 208 1.70 -8.79 -12.03
CA VAL A 208 2.40 -9.42 -10.90
C VAL A 208 3.24 -8.39 -10.17
N ILE A 209 3.15 -8.37 -8.84
CA ILE A 209 4.03 -7.60 -7.96
C ILE A 209 4.75 -8.58 -7.05
N LEU A 210 6.09 -8.54 -7.07
CA LEU A 210 6.91 -9.36 -6.19
C LEU A 210 6.98 -8.73 -4.79
N PHE A 211 6.98 -9.54 -3.75
CA PHE A 211 7.11 -9.04 -2.37
C PHE A 211 8.40 -8.25 -2.14
N PRO A 212 9.56 -8.62 -2.73
CA PRO A 212 10.74 -7.75 -2.73
C PRO A 212 10.52 -6.35 -3.28
N GLU A 213 9.68 -6.15 -4.30
CA GLU A 213 9.37 -4.81 -4.82
C GLU A 213 8.60 -3.99 -3.76
N ILE A 214 7.61 -4.61 -3.11
CA ILE A 214 6.83 -3.99 -2.02
C ILE A 214 7.74 -3.63 -0.85
N TYR A 215 8.56 -4.59 -0.40
CA TYR A 215 9.48 -4.41 0.70
C TYR A 215 10.46 -3.25 0.45
N ASN A 216 11.05 -3.18 -0.75
CA ASN A 216 11.98 -2.11 -1.10
C ASN A 216 11.29 -0.73 -1.11
N ILE A 217 10.06 -0.63 -1.60
CA ILE A 217 9.29 0.62 -1.56
C ILE A 217 9.00 1.03 -0.11
N VAL A 218 8.54 0.09 0.73
CA VAL A 218 8.17 0.36 2.12
C VAL A 218 9.36 0.79 2.96
N THR A 219 10.53 0.16 2.76
CA THR A 219 11.70 0.41 3.61
C THR A 219 12.62 1.53 3.10
N SER A 220 12.36 2.08 1.91
CA SER A 220 13.22 3.10 1.29
C SER A 220 13.23 4.42 2.06
N THR A 221 14.43 4.89 2.42
CA THR A 221 14.68 6.20 3.03
C THR A 221 15.04 7.28 2.00
N GLU A 222 15.41 6.90 0.78
CA GLU A 222 16.02 7.79 -0.23
C GLU A 222 15.20 9.06 -0.52
N LYS A 223 13.88 8.94 -0.48
CA LYS A 223 12.99 10.08 -0.71
C LYS A 223 13.00 11.05 0.45
N ARG A 224 12.98 10.55 1.67
CA ARG A 224 13.02 11.35 2.90
C ARG A 224 14.38 12.02 3.05
N GLU A 225 15.46 11.34 2.69
CA GLU A 225 16.81 11.91 2.59
C GLU A 225 16.83 13.09 1.61
N ARG A 226 16.36 12.90 0.37
CA ARG A 226 16.28 13.97 -0.63
C ARG A 226 15.42 15.15 -0.20
N GLN A 227 14.28 14.89 0.45
CA GLN A 227 13.41 15.95 0.96
C GLN A 227 14.06 16.71 2.12
N SER A 228 14.72 16.02 3.05
CA SER A 228 15.46 16.64 4.16
C SER A 228 16.57 17.54 3.63
N ILE A 229 17.33 17.09 2.62
CA ILE A 229 18.35 17.91 1.96
C ILE A 229 17.73 19.15 1.30
N ARG A 230 16.59 19.02 0.62
CA ARG A 230 15.89 20.17 0.02
C ARG A 230 15.42 21.17 1.08
N ARG A 231 14.82 20.71 2.18
CA ARG A 231 14.41 21.56 3.29
C ARG A 231 15.62 22.26 3.90
N ALA A 232 16.71 21.52 4.10
CA ALA A 232 17.97 22.04 4.60
C ALA A 232 18.53 23.15 3.69
N LYS A 233 18.62 22.93 2.37
CA LYS A 233 18.98 23.98 1.40
C LYS A 233 18.09 25.23 1.51
N GLY A 234 16.79 25.04 1.69
CA GLY A 234 15.84 26.14 1.91
C GLY A 234 16.10 26.93 3.20
N LEU A 235 16.31 26.24 4.32
CA LEU A 235 16.64 26.87 5.61
C LEU A 235 17.99 27.58 5.57
N PHE A 236 18.99 26.96 4.92
CA PHE A 236 20.31 27.56 4.73
C PHE A 236 20.20 28.89 3.99
N SER A 237 19.45 28.93 2.89
CA SER A 237 19.22 30.16 2.12
C SER A 237 18.48 31.22 2.93
N LEU A 238 17.46 30.82 3.69
CA LEU A 238 16.72 31.73 4.56
C LEU A 238 17.63 32.39 5.60
N TYR A 239 18.40 31.59 6.34
CA TYR A 239 19.26 32.08 7.42
C TYR A 239 20.49 32.83 6.91
N TRP A 240 21.01 32.50 5.73
CA TRP A 240 22.03 33.31 5.07
C TRP A 240 21.52 34.74 4.83
N ASN A 241 20.34 34.87 4.24
CA ASN A 241 19.73 36.17 3.96
C ASN A 241 19.34 36.95 5.24
N GLU A 242 19.13 36.26 6.35
CA GLU A 242 18.88 36.91 7.66
C GLU A 242 20.17 37.41 8.32
N ASN A 243 21.31 36.76 8.08
CA ASN A 243 22.58 37.06 8.76
C ASN A 243 23.51 37.97 7.96
N PHE A 244 23.36 38.01 6.64
CA PHE A 244 24.21 38.76 5.73
C PHE A 244 23.38 39.77 4.94
N ASP A 245 23.74 41.05 5.03
CA ASP A 245 23.12 42.12 4.22
C ASP A 245 23.36 41.90 2.72
N ASN A 246 22.56 42.55 1.87
CA ASN A 246 22.62 42.45 0.39
C ASN A 246 23.99 42.82 -0.23
N ASP A 247 24.95 43.29 0.57
CA ASP A 247 26.31 43.63 0.15
C ASP A 247 27.28 42.43 0.20
N VAL A 248 26.85 41.28 0.69
CA VAL A 248 27.64 40.03 0.68
C VAL A 248 27.56 39.36 -0.69
N ASP A 249 28.72 38.94 -1.22
CA ASP A 249 28.82 38.26 -2.51
C ASP A 249 28.03 36.93 -2.49
N ASN A 250 26.91 36.92 -3.19
CA ASN A 250 26.04 35.75 -3.30
C ASN A 250 26.65 34.58 -4.08
N THR A 251 27.86 34.73 -4.61
CA THR A 251 28.58 33.64 -5.29
C THR A 251 28.77 32.44 -4.35
N ILE A 252 29.14 32.68 -3.09
CA ILE A 252 29.41 31.61 -2.10
C ILE A 252 28.15 30.79 -1.79
N ILE A 253 27.04 31.46 -1.47
CA ILE A 253 25.77 30.76 -1.21
C ILE A 253 25.27 30.01 -2.46
N ASN A 254 25.41 30.59 -3.65
CA ASN A 254 25.00 29.92 -4.88
C ASN A 254 25.84 28.67 -5.17
N GLU A 255 27.14 28.68 -4.90
CA GLU A 255 27.98 27.50 -5.00
C GLU A 255 27.54 26.41 -4.01
N ILE A 256 27.29 26.78 -2.75
CA ILE A 256 26.84 25.85 -1.70
C ILE A 256 25.48 25.22 -2.05
N LEU A 257 24.49 26.01 -2.48
CA LEU A 257 23.15 25.50 -2.80
C LEU A 257 23.13 24.59 -4.03
N ASN A 258 24.09 24.77 -4.95
CA ASN A 258 24.24 23.95 -6.15
C ASN A 258 25.11 22.69 -5.95
N LEU A 259 25.65 22.47 -4.75
CA LEU A 259 26.33 21.21 -4.42
C LEU A 259 25.40 20.01 -4.65
N ALA A 260 26.00 18.90 -5.08
CA ALA A 260 25.31 17.61 -5.10
C ALA A 260 24.81 17.25 -3.70
N ASP A 261 23.77 16.44 -3.61
CA ASP A 261 23.10 16.14 -2.34
C ASP A 261 24.06 15.55 -1.29
N ASP A 262 24.97 14.65 -1.70
CA ASP A 262 26.01 14.08 -0.83
C ASP A 262 27.04 15.13 -0.40
N ASP A 263 27.47 16.01 -1.31
CA ASP A 263 28.44 17.08 -1.00
C ASP A 263 27.86 18.11 -0.05
N PHE A 264 26.59 18.49 -0.25
CA PHE A 264 25.87 19.39 0.64
C PHE A 264 25.68 18.77 2.04
N LYS A 265 25.37 17.47 2.09
CA LYS A 265 25.28 16.72 3.35
C LYS A 265 26.62 16.72 4.10
N ASN A 266 27.72 16.48 3.40
CA ASN A 266 29.06 16.51 4.00
C ASN A 266 29.42 17.90 4.52
N LEU A 267 29.09 18.97 3.79
CA LEU A 267 29.26 20.33 4.26
C LEU A 267 28.52 20.60 5.58
N LEU A 268 27.25 20.18 5.68
CA LEU A 268 26.48 20.31 6.91
C LEU A 268 27.07 19.51 8.08
N ILE A 269 27.68 18.37 7.80
CA ILE A 269 28.37 17.56 8.80
C ILE A 269 29.63 18.30 9.30
N ASP A 270 30.43 18.83 8.39
CA ASP A 270 31.67 19.56 8.71
C ASP A 270 31.43 20.84 9.50
N MET A 271 30.29 21.50 9.25
CA MET A 271 29.85 22.68 10.03
C MET A 271 29.46 22.36 11.48
N HIS A 272 29.15 21.10 11.79
CA HIS A 272 28.63 20.68 13.09
C HIS A 272 29.41 19.49 13.68
N PRO A 273 30.73 19.63 13.92
CA PRO A 273 31.60 18.53 14.32
C PRO A 273 31.25 17.94 15.69
N ASP A 274 30.60 18.72 16.56
CA ASP A 274 30.20 18.31 17.92
C ASP A 274 28.82 17.63 17.99
N ASN A 275 28.02 17.68 16.91
CA ASN A 275 26.71 17.03 16.89
C ASN A 275 26.86 15.51 16.69
N SER A 276 25.98 14.72 17.31
CA SER A 276 25.91 13.27 17.07
C SER A 276 25.35 13.01 15.67
N ILE A 277 26.23 13.09 14.66
CA ILE A 277 25.93 12.97 13.23
C ILE A 277 25.13 11.68 12.93
N SER A 278 25.45 10.57 13.60
CA SER A 278 24.74 9.30 13.38
C SER A 278 23.25 9.41 13.74
N LYS A 279 22.90 10.05 14.86
CA LYS A 279 21.50 10.18 15.31
C LYS A 279 20.64 11.05 14.40
N LEU A 280 21.24 12.02 13.70
CA LEU A 280 20.53 12.91 12.79
C LEU A 280 20.37 12.30 11.40
N GLN A 281 21.35 11.50 10.97
CA GLN A 281 21.27 10.66 9.77
C GLN A 281 20.20 9.56 9.92
N ASP A 282 20.13 8.91 11.08
CA ASP A 282 19.17 7.84 11.36
C ASP A 282 17.70 8.31 11.33
N LEU A 283 17.46 9.62 11.50
CA LEU A 283 16.13 10.22 11.57
C LEU A 283 15.71 10.98 10.29
N ASN A 284 16.51 10.99 9.22
CA ASN A 284 16.25 11.78 8.01
C ASN A 284 15.92 13.27 8.31
N ASN A 285 16.60 13.82 9.30
CA ASN A 285 16.36 15.17 9.82
C ASN A 285 17.64 16.03 9.74
N LEU A 286 18.33 15.99 8.59
CA LEU A 286 19.51 16.82 8.32
C LEU A 286 19.20 18.31 8.43
N ASP A 287 17.97 18.71 8.16
CA ASP A 287 17.47 20.08 8.34
C ASP A 287 17.59 20.58 9.79
N ASN A 288 17.60 19.70 10.79
CA ASN A 288 17.84 20.09 12.19
C ASN A 288 19.29 20.48 12.50
N LEU A 289 20.24 20.18 11.60
CA LEU A 289 21.61 20.69 11.73
C LEU A 289 21.66 22.18 11.43
N ILE A 290 20.71 22.72 10.68
CA ILE A 290 20.76 24.12 10.28
C ILE A 290 20.19 24.98 11.41
N ASP A 291 21.07 25.71 12.09
CA ASP A 291 20.68 26.75 13.03
C ASP A 291 21.16 28.14 12.56
N ARG A 292 20.56 29.18 13.13
CA ARG A 292 20.84 30.57 12.73
C ARG A 292 22.25 31.03 13.07
N ASP A 293 22.90 30.39 14.04
CA ASP A 293 24.19 30.83 14.56
C ASP A 293 25.37 30.17 13.84
N SER A 294 25.20 28.93 13.37
CA SER A 294 26.22 28.17 12.61
C SER A 294 26.54 28.79 11.25
N ILE A 295 25.59 29.46 10.62
CA ILE A 295 25.80 30.15 9.34
C ILE A 295 26.69 31.40 9.47
N LYS A 296 26.77 32.01 10.66
CA LYS A 296 27.59 33.20 10.89
C LYS A 296 29.09 32.93 10.80
N TYR A 297 29.52 31.67 10.91
CA TYR A 297 30.92 31.28 10.94
C TYR A 297 31.47 30.85 9.56
N ILE A 298 30.65 30.95 8.51
CA ILE A 298 31.04 30.55 7.14
C ILE A 298 31.89 31.63 6.44
N LEU A 299 31.83 32.88 6.89
CA LEU A 299 32.63 34.02 6.42
C LEU A 299 33.57 34.51 7.53
#